data_AF-A0A3M6VJ71-F1
#
_entry.id   AF-A0A3M6VJ71-F1
#
_cell.length_a   1.000
_cell.length_b   1.000
_cell.length_c   1.000
_cell.angle_alpha   90.00
_cell.angle_beta   90.00
_cell.angle_gamma   90.00
#
_symmetry.space_group_name_H-M   'P 1'
#
loop_
_entity.id
_entity.type
_entity.pdbx_description
1 polymer ?
#
loop_
_entity_poly.entity_id
_entity_poly.type
_entity_poly.pdbx_seq_one_letter_code
_entity_poly.pdbx_strand_id
1 'polypeptide(L)'
;MPQVPPSPSPSLTAKPRQSMRMKRMQLILQKALEVSVHAASLVDLRACLENECRGDEELLAAFFPPPTPESSEQDNTEEVAAQAVMSLRQKVETLFQWLCETHDVDAELLELEDVIRQAEERRLRQVEKKKIEEEEKNEMETNQEKEPKQDKITPEALIRAERLRAKQEEKKELEKLVETLETKNKELQRIVEEKRRQATADAQQMQRAAIQLEQVSHLAKVYATNPPERALRNSYLGSLAVTSFVGSEEVSSASRQAVCHSVWHGILEAVVCFQIALFRCDGIVQDYVTPGHDRKDVFFYQTDDKHYIPRALLIDRTPCWARKAV
;
A
#
# COMPACT_ATOMS: atom_id res chain seq x y z
N MET A 1 0.91 38.46 37.93
CA MET A 1 1.59 37.52 37.02
C MET A 1 0.51 36.84 36.19
N PRO A 2 0.32 37.22 34.92
CA PRO A 2 -0.67 36.58 34.05
C PRO A 2 -0.24 35.13 33.79
N GLN A 3 -1.16 34.18 34.02
CA GLN A 3 -0.92 32.76 33.79
C GLN A 3 -0.80 32.51 32.29
N VAL A 4 0.33 31.95 31.87
CA VAL A 4 0.58 31.54 30.49
C VAL A 4 -0.30 30.32 30.20
N PRO A 5 -1.13 30.35 29.13
CA PRO A 5 -1.97 29.22 28.79
C PRO A 5 -1.11 28.00 28.39
N PRO A 6 -1.54 26.78 28.75
CA PRO A 6 -0.80 25.56 28.42
C PRO A 6 -0.66 25.42 26.91
N SER A 7 0.56 25.18 26.46
CA SER A 7 0.92 24.97 25.06
C SER A 7 0.14 23.80 24.45
N PRO A 8 -0.39 23.94 23.21
CA PRO A 8 -1.11 22.87 22.54
C PRO A 8 -0.17 21.68 22.32
N SER A 9 -0.58 20.53 22.83
CA SER A 9 0.12 19.26 22.64
C SER A 9 0.29 18.97 21.15
N PRO A 10 1.46 18.47 20.70
CA PRO A 10 1.70 18.16 19.30
C PRO A 10 0.62 17.21 18.80
N SER A 11 -0.17 17.68 17.84
CA SER A 11 -1.26 16.93 17.22
C SER A 11 -0.71 15.63 16.65
N LEU A 12 -1.29 14.51 17.08
CA LEU A 12 -1.06 13.18 16.53
C LEU A 12 -1.06 13.27 15.00
N THR A 13 0.11 13.07 14.40
CA THR A 13 0.29 13.04 12.95
C THR A 13 -0.60 11.95 12.39
N ALA A 14 -1.69 12.36 11.72
CA ALA A 14 -2.59 11.43 11.06
C ALA A 14 -1.76 10.62 10.05
N LYS A 15 -1.63 9.31 10.29
CA LYS A 15 -0.96 8.40 9.36
C LYS A 15 -1.58 8.58 7.97
N PRO A 16 -0.77 8.74 6.92
CA PRO A 16 -1.28 8.85 5.56
C PRO A 16 -2.16 7.63 5.26
N ARG A 17 -3.30 7.90 4.62
CA ARG A 17 -4.31 6.89 4.33
C ARG A 17 -3.79 6.02 3.19
N GLN A 18 -3.24 4.86 3.51
CA GLN A 18 -2.76 3.88 2.53
C GLN A 18 -3.93 3.18 1.81
N SER A 19 -3.79 2.94 0.49
CA SER A 19 -4.73 2.16 -0.31
C SER A 19 -4.87 0.73 0.23
N MET A 20 -6.09 0.17 0.16
CA MET A 20 -6.32 -1.24 0.50
C MET A 20 -5.66 -2.17 -0.54
N ARG A 21 -5.63 -1.78 -1.81
CA ARG A 21 -4.90 -2.47 -2.88
C ARG A 21 -3.40 -2.43 -2.66
N MET A 22 -2.83 -1.31 -2.23
CA MET A 22 -1.41 -1.23 -1.87
C MET A 22 -1.06 -2.21 -0.73
N LYS A 23 -1.89 -2.26 0.32
CA LYS A 23 -1.72 -3.26 1.41
C LYS A 23 -1.76 -4.70 0.89
N ARG A 24 -2.69 -5.00 -0.02
CA ARG A 24 -2.78 -6.34 -0.64
C ARG A 24 -1.54 -6.63 -1.46
N MET A 25 -1.03 -5.68 -2.23
CA MET A 25 0.19 -5.82 -3.03
C MET A 25 1.42 -6.07 -2.15
N GLN A 26 1.59 -5.31 -1.07
CA GLN A 26 2.65 -5.54 -0.08
C GLN A 26 2.56 -6.92 0.56
N LEU A 27 1.34 -7.36 0.91
CA LEU A 27 1.12 -8.70 1.48
C LEU A 27 1.47 -9.81 0.49
N ILE A 28 1.11 -9.65 -0.78
CA ILE A 28 1.45 -10.60 -1.86
C ILE A 28 2.97 -10.68 -2.02
N LEU A 29 3.66 -9.54 -2.07
CA LEU A 29 5.12 -9.51 -2.14
C LEU A 29 5.75 -10.22 -0.93
N GLN A 30 5.29 -9.92 0.28
CA GLN A 30 5.78 -10.55 1.50
C GLN A 30 5.59 -12.06 1.44
N LYS A 31 4.42 -12.55 1.00
CA LYS A 31 4.16 -13.99 0.87
C LYS A 31 5.01 -14.65 -0.22
N ALA A 32 5.22 -13.97 -1.35
CA ALA A 32 6.11 -14.47 -2.39
C ALA A 32 7.56 -14.59 -1.86
N LEU A 33 8.04 -13.58 -1.12
CA LEU A 33 9.37 -13.62 -0.50
C LEU A 33 9.47 -14.73 0.55
N GLU A 34 8.46 -14.91 1.41
CA GLU A 34 8.43 -16.00 2.40
C GLU A 34 8.53 -17.39 1.72
N VAL A 35 7.80 -17.61 0.62
CA VAL A 35 7.86 -18.86 -0.13
C VAL A 35 9.23 -19.06 -0.80
N SER A 36 9.80 -18.00 -1.40
CA SER A 36 11.14 -18.06 -2.02
C SER A 36 12.25 -18.32 -1.00
N VAL A 37 12.17 -17.70 0.18
CA VAL A 37 13.10 -17.94 1.29
C VAL A 37 13.02 -19.39 1.76
N HIS A 38 11.80 -19.92 1.91
CA HIS A 38 11.62 -21.31 2.30
C HIS A 38 12.15 -22.28 1.23
N ALA A 39 11.89 -22.02 -0.05
CA ALA A 39 12.45 -22.82 -1.13
C ALA A 39 13.99 -22.77 -1.16
N ALA A 40 14.58 -21.59 -0.96
CA ALA A 40 16.03 -21.43 -0.90
C ALA A 40 16.65 -22.16 0.30
N SER A 41 15.94 -22.26 1.44
CA SER A 41 16.40 -23.04 2.60
C SER A 41 16.43 -24.56 2.37
N LEU A 42 15.69 -25.05 1.38
CA LEU A 42 15.69 -26.47 0.98
C LEU A 42 16.78 -26.80 -0.05
N VAL A 43 17.34 -25.77 -0.70
CA VAL A 43 18.39 -25.92 -1.70
C VAL A 43 19.73 -25.73 -1.02
N ASP A 44 20.66 -26.65 -1.25
CA ASP A 44 22.04 -26.47 -0.85
C ASP A 44 22.66 -25.34 -1.69
N LEU A 45 22.58 -24.12 -1.15
CA LEU A 45 23.06 -22.90 -1.81
C LEU A 45 24.54 -22.99 -2.16
N ARG A 46 25.32 -23.72 -1.35
CA ARG A 46 26.74 -23.97 -1.63
C ARG A 46 26.89 -24.85 -2.86
N ALA A 47 26.20 -25.98 -2.93
CA ALA A 47 26.26 -26.87 -4.10
C ALA A 47 25.76 -26.17 -5.38
N CYS A 48 24.74 -25.32 -5.27
CA CYS A 48 24.26 -24.50 -6.40
C CYS A 48 25.32 -23.50 -6.88
N LEU A 49 25.92 -22.74 -5.97
CA LEU A 49 26.95 -21.75 -6.32
C LEU A 49 28.24 -22.41 -6.82
N GLU A 50 28.65 -23.55 -6.27
CA GLU A 50 29.77 -24.33 -6.78
C GLU A 50 29.55 -24.79 -8.23
N ASN A 51 28.31 -25.12 -8.60
CA ASN A 51 27.95 -25.53 -9.97
C ASN A 51 27.88 -24.36 -10.97
N GLU A 52 27.47 -23.17 -10.52
CA GLU A 52 27.37 -21.95 -11.34
C GLU A 52 28.70 -21.22 -11.49
N CYS A 53 29.49 -21.12 -10.41
CA CYS A 53 30.74 -20.36 -10.35
C CYS A 53 31.96 -21.14 -10.86
N ARG A 54 31.78 -22.23 -11.63
CA ARG A 54 32.82 -23.23 -12.02
C ARG A 54 34.24 -22.65 -12.11
N GLY A 55 35.00 -22.77 -11.02
CA GLY A 55 36.44 -22.46 -10.97
C GLY A 55 36.84 -21.18 -10.25
N ASP A 56 35.90 -20.35 -9.77
CA ASP A 56 36.23 -19.14 -9.00
C ASP A 56 36.18 -19.42 -7.48
N GLU A 57 37.21 -20.10 -6.96
CA GLU A 57 37.31 -20.41 -5.53
C GLU A 57 37.45 -19.18 -4.64
N GLU A 58 38.00 -18.07 -5.17
CA GLU A 58 38.10 -16.81 -4.42
C GLU A 58 36.71 -16.21 -4.16
N LEU A 59 35.83 -16.24 -5.17
CA LEU A 59 34.45 -15.79 -5.03
C LEU A 59 33.67 -16.69 -4.05
N LEU A 60 33.83 -18.01 -4.16
CA LEU A 60 33.21 -18.95 -3.22
C LEU A 60 33.71 -18.75 -1.79
N ALA A 61 35.01 -18.54 -1.59
CA ALA A 61 35.60 -18.27 -0.27
C ALA A 61 35.13 -16.93 0.34
N ALA A 62 34.75 -15.95 -0.49
CA ALA A 62 34.18 -14.69 -0.03
C ALA A 62 32.76 -14.85 0.53
N PHE A 63 31.97 -15.80 0.02
CA PHE A 63 30.63 -16.12 0.52
C PHE A 63 30.64 -17.21 1.61
N PHE A 64 31.54 -18.19 1.49
CA PHE A 64 31.68 -19.32 2.40
C PHE A 64 33.14 -19.42 2.86
N PRO A 65 33.50 -18.76 3.98
CA PRO A 65 34.85 -18.82 4.52
C PRO A 65 35.28 -20.27 4.75
N PRO A 66 36.56 -20.63 4.51
CA PRO A 66 37.04 -21.97 4.77
C PRO A 66 36.82 -22.33 6.24
N PRO A 67 36.39 -23.56 6.54
CA PRO A 67 36.07 -23.96 7.90
C PRO A 67 37.29 -23.78 8.81
N THR A 68 37.09 -23.09 9.93
CA THR A 68 38.11 -22.99 10.97
C THR A 68 38.07 -24.27 11.83
N PRO A 69 39.22 -24.86 12.19
CA PRO A 69 39.30 -26.18 12.81
C PRO A 69 38.66 -26.30 14.21
N GLU A 70 38.07 -25.23 14.74
CA GLU A 70 37.50 -25.18 16.10
C GLU A 70 35.97 -25.04 16.13
N SER A 71 35.28 -25.00 14.98
CA SER A 71 33.82 -24.87 14.92
C SER A 71 33.17 -26.08 14.22
N SER A 72 31.99 -26.50 14.69
CA SER A 72 31.17 -27.47 13.96
C SER A 72 30.86 -26.91 12.58
N GLU A 73 31.50 -27.45 11.53
CA GLU A 73 31.51 -26.88 10.17
C GLU A 73 30.10 -26.64 9.60
N GLN A 74 29.11 -27.39 10.07
CA GLN A 74 27.74 -27.37 9.56
C GLN A 74 26.92 -26.17 10.06
N ASP A 75 27.14 -25.72 11.31
CA ASP A 75 26.34 -24.65 11.92
C ASP A 75 26.65 -23.28 11.29
N ASN A 76 27.92 -23.02 10.99
CA ASN A 76 28.34 -21.74 10.40
C ASN A 76 27.82 -21.55 8.98
N THR A 77 27.73 -22.62 8.18
CA THR A 77 27.24 -22.52 6.80
C THR A 77 25.74 -22.24 6.72
N GLU A 78 24.95 -22.84 7.61
CA GLU A 78 23.51 -22.60 7.67
C GLU A 78 23.21 -21.18 8.15
N GLU A 79 23.95 -20.67 9.14
CA GLU A 79 23.81 -19.29 9.63
C GLU A 79 24.15 -18.26 8.55
N VAL A 80 25.24 -18.46 7.81
CA VAL A 80 25.65 -17.55 6.72
C VAL A 80 24.63 -17.57 5.58
N ALA A 81 24.13 -18.75 5.21
CA ALA A 81 23.07 -18.90 4.20
C ALA A 81 21.77 -18.19 4.63
N ALA A 82 21.33 -18.40 5.87
CA ALA A 82 20.15 -17.74 6.42
C ALA A 82 20.31 -16.21 6.43
N GLN A 83 21.47 -15.71 6.84
CA GLN A 83 21.78 -14.29 6.85
C GLN A 83 21.80 -13.67 5.44
N ALA A 84 22.35 -14.38 4.45
CA ALA A 84 22.36 -13.94 3.07
C ALA A 84 20.93 -13.82 2.49
N VAL A 85 20.10 -14.83 2.75
CA VAL A 85 18.69 -14.86 2.32
C VAL A 85 17.88 -13.74 2.98
N MET A 86 18.07 -13.50 4.28
CA MET A 86 17.45 -12.38 4.99
C MET A 86 17.89 -11.02 4.47
N SER A 87 19.19 -10.84 4.17
CA SER A 87 19.71 -9.61 3.58
C SER A 87 19.12 -9.35 2.18
N LEU A 88 19.00 -10.39 1.36
CA LEU A 88 18.38 -10.30 0.04
C LEU A 88 16.91 -9.88 0.16
N ARG A 89 16.16 -10.52 1.06
CA ARG A 89 14.76 -10.17 1.35
C ARG A 89 14.62 -8.69 1.70
N GLN A 90 15.41 -8.20 2.65
CA GLN A 90 15.35 -6.80 3.08
C GLN A 90 15.67 -5.83 1.94
N LYS A 91 16.64 -6.16 1.07
CA LYS A 91 16.97 -5.37 -0.11
C LYS A 91 15.83 -5.31 -1.11
N VAL A 92 15.17 -6.43 -1.38
CA VAL A 92 14.00 -6.48 -2.27
C VAL A 92 12.85 -5.65 -1.72
N GLU A 93 12.54 -5.77 -0.42
CA GLU A 93 11.49 -4.97 0.23
C GLU A 93 11.81 -3.46 0.16
N THR A 94 13.08 -3.08 0.39
CA THR A 94 13.53 -1.68 0.30
C THR A 94 13.41 -1.12 -1.11
N LEU A 95 13.84 -1.89 -2.12
CA LEU A 95 13.74 -1.47 -3.51
C LEU A 95 12.29 -1.38 -3.99
N PHE A 96 11.44 -2.32 -3.56
CA PHE A 96 10.02 -2.26 -3.84
C PHE A 96 9.37 -1.01 -3.24
N GLN A 97 9.66 -0.71 -1.97
CA GLN A 97 9.17 0.50 -1.32
C GLN A 97 9.63 1.76 -2.06
N TRP A 98 10.92 1.82 -2.42
CA TRP A 98 11.47 2.93 -3.20
C TRP A 98 10.79 3.10 -4.56
N LEU A 99 10.50 2.00 -5.28
CA LEU A 99 9.76 2.03 -6.55
C LEU A 99 8.33 2.54 -6.36
N CYS A 100 7.64 2.09 -5.32
CA CYS A 100 6.29 2.56 -5.00
C CYS A 100 6.27 4.05 -4.69
N GLU A 101 7.26 4.57 -3.95
CA GLU A 101 7.40 5.99 -3.65
C GLU A 101 7.76 6.81 -4.89
N THR A 102 8.67 6.30 -5.73
CA THR A 102 9.14 7.00 -6.94
C THR A 102 8.03 7.15 -7.99
N HIS A 103 7.10 6.20 -8.05
CA HIS A 103 6.00 6.20 -9.02
C HIS A 103 4.64 6.56 -8.40
N ASP A 104 4.63 7.02 -7.15
CA ASP A 104 3.43 7.39 -6.39
C ASP A 104 2.29 6.36 -6.49
N VAL A 105 2.66 5.08 -6.45
CA VAL A 105 1.74 3.96 -6.76
C VAL A 105 0.57 3.91 -5.77
N ASP A 106 0.77 4.37 -4.53
CA ASP A 106 -0.31 4.43 -3.54
C ASP A 106 -1.38 5.46 -3.92
N ALA A 107 -0.98 6.62 -4.45
CA ALA A 107 -1.92 7.64 -4.92
C ALA A 107 -2.75 7.13 -6.10
N GLU A 108 -2.11 6.54 -7.11
CA GLU A 108 -2.78 5.95 -8.27
C GLU A 108 -3.76 4.83 -7.87
N LEU A 109 -3.38 3.98 -6.92
CA LEU A 109 -4.26 2.94 -6.40
C LEU A 109 -5.43 3.48 -5.58
N LEU A 110 -5.24 4.60 -4.85
CA LEU A 110 -6.33 5.30 -4.17
C LEU A 110 -7.33 5.90 -5.16
N GLU A 111 -6.85 6.53 -6.23
CA GLU A 111 -7.72 7.06 -7.28
C GLU A 111 -8.52 5.95 -7.95
N LEU A 112 -7.89 4.81 -8.23
CA LEU A 112 -8.57 3.65 -8.79
C LEU A 112 -9.66 3.10 -7.84
N GLU A 113 -9.38 3.01 -6.53
CA GLU A 113 -10.37 2.62 -5.53
C GLU A 113 -11.58 3.56 -5.53
N ASP A 114 -11.34 4.86 -5.65
CA ASP A 114 -12.39 5.87 -5.71
C ASP A 114 -13.24 5.73 -6.98
N VAL A 115 -12.61 5.51 -8.14
CA VAL A 115 -13.31 5.28 -9.42
C VAL A 115 -14.19 4.03 -9.34
N ILE A 116 -13.68 2.93 -8.78
CA ILE A 116 -14.44 1.68 -8.64
C ILE A 116 -15.64 1.90 -7.72
N ARG A 117 -15.45 2.55 -6.57
CA ARG A 117 -16.53 2.85 -5.63
C ARG A 117 -17.62 3.71 -6.28
N GLN A 118 -17.25 4.73 -7.05
CA GLN A 118 -18.22 5.54 -7.78
C GLN A 118 -18.99 4.73 -8.83
N ALA A 119 -18.32 3.82 -9.54
CA ALA A 119 -18.96 2.95 -10.51
C ALA A 119 -19.96 1.99 -9.85
N GLU A 120 -19.60 1.41 -8.70
CA GLU A 120 -20.48 0.57 -7.90
C GLU A 120 -21.71 1.33 -7.40
N GLU A 121 -21.54 2.56 -6.93
CA GLU A 121 -22.64 3.42 -6.50
C GLU A 121 -23.60 3.75 -7.64
N ARG A 122 -23.08 4.09 -8.83
CA ARG A 122 -23.91 4.30 -10.03
C ARG A 122 -24.70 3.05 -10.39
N ARG A 123 -24.08 1.87 -10.28
CA ARG A 123 -24.76 0.59 -10.52
C ARG A 123 -25.88 0.34 -9.53
N LEU A 124 -25.65 0.62 -8.23
CA LEU A 124 -26.69 0.51 -7.20
C LEU A 124 -27.87 1.45 -7.46
N ARG A 125 -27.62 2.72 -7.79
CA ARG A 125 -28.67 3.68 -8.15
C ARG A 125 -29.48 3.24 -9.37
N GLN A 126 -28.84 2.64 -10.37
CA GLN A 126 -29.55 2.10 -11.54
C GLN A 126 -30.46 0.92 -11.16
N VAL A 127 -30.00 0.04 -10.27
CA VAL A 127 -30.81 -1.08 -9.78
C VAL A 127 -32.00 -0.57 -8.96
N GLU A 128 -31.80 0.40 -8.08
CA GLU A 128 -32.90 1.02 -7.32
C GLU A 128 -33.90 1.72 -8.24
N LYS A 129 -33.42 2.49 -9.23
CA LYS A 129 -34.29 3.13 -10.20
C LYS A 129 -35.15 2.12 -10.96
N LYS A 130 -34.55 1.00 -11.42
CA LYS A 130 -35.29 -0.08 -12.08
C LYS A 130 -36.35 -0.70 -11.18
N LYS A 131 -36.06 -0.93 -9.90
CA LYS A 131 -37.04 -1.43 -8.93
C LYS A 131 -38.22 -0.48 -8.76
N ILE A 132 -37.95 0.82 -8.65
CA ILE A 132 -39.01 1.84 -8.55
C ILE A 132 -39.85 1.85 -9.83
N GLU A 133 -39.21 1.83 -11.00
CA GLU A 133 -39.92 1.77 -12.30
C GLU A 133 -40.76 0.48 -12.46
N GLU A 134 -40.32 -0.64 -11.88
CA GLU A 134 -41.08 -1.91 -11.84
C GLU A 134 -42.26 -1.84 -10.85
N GLU A 135 -42.06 -1.27 -9.66
CA GLU A 135 -43.12 -1.05 -8.66
C GLU A 135 -44.20 -0.11 -9.19
N GLU A 136 -43.83 1.00 -9.83
CA GLU A 136 -44.76 1.95 -10.45
C GLU A 136 -45.60 1.31 -11.56
N LYS A 137 -44.98 0.46 -12.41
CA LYS A 137 -45.69 -0.28 -13.45
C LYS A 137 -46.71 -1.26 -12.84
N ASN A 138 -46.31 -1.99 -11.80
CA ASN A 138 -47.21 -2.91 -11.11
C ASN A 138 -48.40 -2.18 -10.45
N GLU A 139 -48.17 -1.01 -9.86
CA GLU A 139 -49.25 -0.20 -9.27
C GLU A 139 -50.22 0.38 -10.33
N MET A 140 -49.71 0.78 -11.50
CA MET A 140 -50.56 1.25 -12.61
C MET A 140 -51.43 0.14 -13.19
N GLU A 141 -50.91 -1.08 -13.34
CA GLU A 141 -51.70 -2.24 -13.79
C GLU A 141 -52.81 -2.60 -12.78
N THR A 142 -52.55 -2.44 -11.48
CA THR A 142 -53.52 -2.78 -10.43
C THR A 142 -54.67 -1.76 -10.31
N ASN A 143 -54.47 -0.51 -10.78
CA ASN A 143 -55.45 0.57 -10.65
C ASN A 143 -56.42 0.71 -11.83
N GLN A 144 -56.25 0.00 -12.94
CA GLN A 144 -57.17 0.07 -14.09
C GLN A 144 -58.51 -0.68 -13.87
N GLU A 145 -58.71 -1.40 -12.75
CA GLU A 145 -59.91 -2.21 -12.50
C GLU A 145 -60.97 -1.58 -11.57
N LYS A 146 -60.88 -0.30 -11.19
CA LYS A 146 -61.87 0.33 -10.28
C LYS A 146 -62.51 1.59 -10.85
N GLU A 147 -63.70 1.40 -11.41
CA GLU A 147 -64.61 2.48 -11.81
C GLU A 147 -65.08 3.35 -10.61
N PRO A 148 -65.38 4.65 -10.85
CA PRO A 148 -65.78 5.59 -9.81
C PRO A 148 -67.27 5.47 -9.50
N LYS A 149 -67.63 5.03 -8.29
CA LYS A 149 -68.98 5.20 -7.73
C LYS A 149 -68.99 6.35 -6.72
N GLN A 150 -69.90 7.29 -6.97
CA GLN A 150 -70.11 8.55 -6.26
C GLN A 150 -70.26 8.41 -4.73
N ASP A 151 -69.49 9.24 -4.04
CA ASP A 151 -69.88 10.10 -2.90
C ASP A 151 -70.74 9.49 -1.79
N LYS A 152 -70.09 8.62 -1.01
CA LYS A 152 -70.19 8.72 0.45
C LYS A 152 -68.77 8.69 0.98
N ILE A 153 -68.35 9.76 1.67
CA ILE A 153 -67.05 9.85 2.35
C ILE A 153 -67.01 8.70 3.36
N THR A 154 -66.44 7.58 2.94
CA THR A 154 -66.28 6.42 3.80
C THR A 154 -65.25 6.76 4.88
N PRO A 155 -65.46 6.35 6.14
CA PRO A 155 -64.49 6.59 7.21
C PRO A 155 -63.09 6.07 6.87
N GLU A 156 -62.99 5.05 6.02
CA GLU A 156 -61.71 4.53 5.49
C GLU A 156 -60.97 5.54 4.60
N ALA A 157 -61.69 6.35 3.82
CA ALA A 157 -61.09 7.40 2.99
C ALA A 157 -60.49 8.51 3.86
N LEU A 158 -61.17 8.88 4.96
CA LEU A 158 -60.65 9.82 5.95
C LEU A 158 -59.38 9.31 6.63
N ILE A 159 -59.37 8.04 7.06
CA ILE A 159 -58.18 7.43 7.68
C ILE A 159 -56.99 7.41 6.71
N ARG A 160 -57.22 7.12 5.41
CA ARG A 160 -56.16 7.17 4.40
C ARG A 160 -55.64 8.58 4.18
N ALA A 161 -56.53 9.56 4.09
CA ALA A 161 -56.13 10.96 3.96
C ALA A 161 -55.28 11.42 5.16
N GLU A 162 -55.64 10.99 6.37
CA GLU A 162 -54.89 11.33 7.58
C GLU A 162 -53.51 10.66 7.61
N ARG A 163 -53.42 9.37 7.27
CA ARG A 163 -52.13 8.67 7.14
C ARG A 163 -51.22 9.32 6.09
N LEU A 164 -51.79 9.76 4.97
CA LEU A 164 -51.04 10.44 3.93
C LEU A 164 -50.50 11.79 4.42
N ARG A 165 -51.29 12.55 5.18
CA ARG A 165 -50.84 13.80 5.80
C ARG A 165 -49.70 13.55 6.80
N ALA A 166 -49.84 12.57 7.69
CA ALA A 166 -48.78 12.20 8.63
C ALA A 166 -47.48 11.79 7.91
N LYS A 167 -47.58 10.96 6.86
CA LYS A 167 -46.42 10.55 6.06
C LYS A 167 -45.76 11.75 5.36
N GLN A 168 -46.54 12.71 4.89
CA GLN A 168 -46.00 13.92 4.26
C GLN A 168 -45.33 14.85 5.27
N GLU A 169 -45.83 14.92 6.50
CA GLU A 169 -45.24 15.71 7.57
C GLU A 169 -43.89 15.11 8.01
N GLU A 170 -43.85 13.79 8.26
CA GLU A 170 -42.62 13.06 8.56
C GLU A 170 -41.57 13.23 7.44
N LYS A 171 -42.01 13.13 6.17
CA LYS A 171 -41.12 13.39 5.03
C LYS A 171 -40.52 14.80 5.07
N LYS A 172 -41.32 15.82 5.37
CA LYS A 172 -40.84 17.21 5.48
C LYS A 172 -39.87 17.40 6.65
N GLU A 173 -40.08 16.71 7.77
CA GLU A 173 -39.13 16.76 8.90
C GLU A 173 -37.80 16.11 8.54
N LEU A 174 -37.83 14.96 7.88
CA LEU A 174 -36.63 14.29 7.39
C LEU A 174 -35.87 15.13 6.36
N GLU A 175 -36.59 15.76 5.42
CA GLU A 175 -35.99 16.69 4.44
C GLU A 175 -35.26 17.86 5.13
N LYS A 176 -35.86 18.47 6.17
CA LYS A 176 -35.22 19.52 6.98
C LYS A 176 -33.98 19.03 7.72
N LEU A 177 -34.02 17.80 8.24
CA LEU A 177 -32.88 17.20 8.95
C LEU A 177 -31.71 16.95 7.98
N VAL A 178 -32.00 16.44 6.77
CA VAL A 178 -31.00 16.24 5.72
C VAL A 178 -30.36 17.56 5.32
N GLU A 179 -31.15 18.61 5.08
CA GLU A 179 -30.63 19.95 4.77
C GLU A 179 -29.72 20.50 5.89
N THR A 180 -30.11 20.30 7.15
CA THR A 180 -29.30 20.68 8.32
C THR A 180 -27.99 19.90 8.39
N LEU A 181 -27.99 18.62 8.04
CA LEU A 181 -26.77 17.81 8.03
C LEU A 181 -25.86 18.18 6.85
N GLU A 182 -26.43 18.48 5.68
CA GLU A 182 -25.66 18.93 4.52
C GLU A 182 -24.96 20.26 4.77
N THR A 183 -25.64 21.22 5.40
CA THR A 183 -25.05 22.51 5.77
C THR A 183 -23.91 22.33 6.77
N LYS A 184 -24.07 21.47 7.79
CA LYS A 184 -22.99 21.12 8.72
C LYS A 184 -21.81 20.42 8.04
N ASN A 185 -22.07 19.51 7.11
CA ASN A 185 -21.01 18.85 6.35
C ASN A 185 -20.22 19.84 5.48
N LYS A 186 -20.89 20.77 4.81
CA LYS A 186 -20.23 21.84 4.05
C LYS A 186 -19.36 22.72 4.94
N GLU A 187 -19.81 23.03 6.15
CA GLU A 187 -19.02 23.81 7.10
C GLU A 187 -17.79 23.05 7.60
N LEU A 188 -17.95 21.76 7.95
CA LEU A 188 -16.81 20.91 8.34
C LEU A 188 -15.79 20.77 7.20
N GLN A 189 -16.24 20.65 5.95
CA GLN A 189 -15.37 20.63 4.78
C GLN A 189 -14.53 21.92 4.67
N ARG A 190 -15.14 23.09 4.84
CA ARG A 190 -14.41 24.37 4.86
C ARG A 190 -13.37 24.42 5.96
N ILE A 191 -13.70 23.97 7.18
CA ILE A 191 -12.76 23.93 8.30
C ILE A 191 -11.57 23.00 7.99
N VAL A 192 -11.82 21.83 7.40
CA VAL A 192 -10.77 20.88 7.02
C VAL A 192 -9.85 21.47 5.94
N GLU A 193 -10.41 22.11 4.91
CA GLU A 193 -9.63 22.77 3.86
C GLU A 193 -8.77 23.91 4.41
N GLU A 194 -9.31 24.72 5.32
CA GLU A 194 -8.56 25.79 5.97
C GLU A 194 -7.41 25.25 6.82
N LYS A 195 -7.66 24.18 7.59
CA LYS A 195 -6.60 23.52 8.36
C LYS A 195 -5.53 22.89 7.47
N ARG A 196 -5.90 22.34 6.31
CA ARG A 196 -4.93 21.84 5.32
C ARG A 196 -4.06 22.98 4.78
N ARG A 197 -4.65 24.12 4.43
CA ARG A 197 -3.89 25.31 3.99
C ARG A 197 -2.91 25.77 5.05
N GLN A 198 -3.35 25.88 6.30
CA GLN A 198 -2.46 26.25 7.40
C GLN A 198 -1.30 25.26 7.56
N ALA A 199 -1.58 23.95 7.57
CA ALA A 199 -0.55 22.92 7.70
C ALA A 199 0.47 22.99 6.55
N THR A 200 0.04 23.29 5.31
CA THR A 200 0.96 23.48 4.18
C THR A 200 1.84 24.72 4.34
N ALA A 201 1.30 25.82 4.88
CA ALA A 201 2.06 27.03 5.15
C ALA A 201 3.11 26.79 6.24
N ASP A 202 2.72 26.11 7.32
CA ASP A 202 3.63 25.75 8.42
C ASP A 202 4.75 24.82 7.95
N ALA A 203 4.45 23.83 7.11
CA ALA A 203 5.45 22.94 6.51
C ALA A 203 6.47 23.72 5.66
N GLN A 204 6.01 24.68 4.85
CA GLN A 204 6.91 25.55 4.08
C GLN A 204 7.77 26.44 4.98
N GLN A 205 7.21 26.94 6.09
CA GLN A 205 7.97 27.73 7.06
C GLN A 205 9.06 26.89 7.74
N MET A 206 8.74 25.66 8.15
CA MET A 206 9.72 24.72 8.73
C MET A 206 10.82 24.39 7.72
N GLN A 207 10.48 24.16 6.46
CA GLN A 207 11.48 23.90 5.41
C GLN A 207 12.45 25.07 5.24
N ARG A 208 11.96 26.32 5.25
CA ARG A 208 12.83 27.51 5.21
C ARG A 208 13.75 27.60 6.43
N ALA A 209 13.23 27.32 7.62
CA ALA A 209 14.03 27.30 8.84
C ALA A 209 15.10 26.20 8.82
N ALA A 210 14.78 25.02 8.29
CA ALA A 210 15.73 23.92 8.12
C ALA A 210 16.90 24.31 7.19
N ILE A 211 16.60 24.94 6.05
CA ILE A 211 17.62 25.46 5.12
C ILE A 211 18.53 26.48 5.82
N GLN A 212 17.96 27.39 6.62
CA GLN A 212 18.75 28.36 7.38
C GLN A 212 19.66 27.69 8.42
N LEU A 213 19.16 26.68 9.14
CA LEU A 213 19.96 25.91 10.09
C LEU A 213 21.09 25.14 9.41
N GLU A 214 20.85 24.60 8.22
CA GLU A 214 21.88 23.92 7.42
C GLU A 214 23.00 24.89 7.00
N GLN A 215 22.64 26.11 6.58
CA GLN A 215 23.61 27.16 6.26
C GLN A 215 24.46 27.54 7.47
N VAL A 216 23.85 27.73 8.64
CA VAL A 216 24.57 28.04 9.88
C VAL A 216 25.47 26.87 10.29
N SER A 217 24.99 25.63 10.17
CA SER A 217 25.79 24.42 10.42
C SER A 217 27.01 24.35 9.51
N HIS A 218 26.85 24.64 8.21
CA HIS A 218 27.95 24.67 7.26
C HIS A 218 28.99 25.75 7.63
N LEU A 219 28.56 26.96 7.98
CA LEU A 219 29.46 28.01 8.44
C LEU A 219 30.22 27.58 9.71
N ALA A 220 29.53 27.01 10.70
CA ALA A 220 30.16 26.52 11.92
C ALA A 220 31.21 25.44 11.64
N LYS A 221 30.95 24.51 10.70
CA LYS A 221 31.93 23.51 10.25
C LYS A 221 33.17 24.17 9.63
N VAL A 222 32.98 25.17 8.75
CA VAL A 222 34.10 25.92 8.14
C VAL A 222 34.95 26.62 9.20
N TYR A 223 34.32 27.24 10.20
CA TYR A 223 35.02 27.85 11.33
C TYR A 223 35.79 26.84 12.18
N ALA A 224 35.25 25.62 12.37
CA ALA A 224 35.91 24.57 13.13
C ALA A 224 37.12 23.97 12.38
N THR A 225 37.05 23.84 11.05
CA THR A 225 38.15 23.29 10.24
C THR A 225 39.26 24.31 9.97
N ASN A 226 38.92 25.59 9.87
CA ASN A 226 39.87 26.67 9.62
C ASN A 226 39.74 27.74 10.72
N PRO A 227 40.12 27.42 11.97
CA PRO A 227 40.11 28.41 13.03
C PRO A 227 41.08 29.52 12.61
N PRO A 228 40.67 30.80 12.67
CA PRO A 228 41.55 31.90 12.30
C PRO A 228 42.81 31.84 13.17
N GLU A 229 43.97 31.64 12.54
CA GLU A 229 45.30 31.51 13.17
C GLU A 229 45.69 32.69 14.10
N ARG A 230 44.87 33.74 14.19
CA ARG A 230 45.08 34.89 15.06
C ARG A 230 44.72 34.68 16.53
N ALA A 231 44.13 33.55 16.94
CA ALA A 231 43.77 33.31 18.34
C ALA A 231 44.76 32.44 19.13
N LEU A 232 45.70 31.73 18.49
CA LEU A 232 46.58 30.76 19.16
C LEU A 232 48.06 31.21 19.23
N ARG A 233 48.31 32.51 19.31
CA ARG A 233 49.66 33.04 19.66
C ARG A 233 49.81 33.50 21.11
N ASN A 234 48.86 33.21 22.01
CA ASN A 234 48.96 33.63 23.42
C ASN A 234 48.53 32.60 24.48
N SER A 235 48.46 31.30 24.16
CA SER A 235 48.32 30.26 25.20
C SER A 235 49.15 29.03 24.85
N TYR A 236 50.46 29.20 24.97
CA TYR A 236 51.40 28.09 25.09
C TYR A 236 51.13 27.32 26.40
N LEU A 237 51.31 25.99 26.31
CA LEU A 237 51.47 24.98 27.37
C LEU A 237 50.23 24.16 27.75
N GLY A 238 50.15 22.96 27.19
CA GLY A 238 49.54 21.81 27.87
C GLY A 238 48.92 20.74 26.95
N SER A 239 49.57 19.56 26.94
CA SER A 239 49.00 18.24 26.60
C SER A 239 48.96 17.75 25.14
N LEU A 240 50.05 17.06 24.79
CA LEU A 240 50.15 15.65 24.36
C LEU A 240 48.94 14.97 23.67
N ALA A 241 49.23 14.56 22.42
CA ALA A 241 49.13 13.21 21.86
C ALA A 241 47.82 12.43 21.93
N VAL A 242 47.16 12.26 20.77
CA VAL A 242 46.52 10.99 20.37
C VAL A 242 46.74 10.80 18.86
N THR A 243 47.43 9.71 18.52
CA THR A 243 47.70 9.24 17.16
C THR A 243 46.65 8.25 16.66
N SER A 244 46.47 8.26 15.33
CA SER A 244 46.09 7.17 14.41
C SER A 244 44.70 6.53 14.50
N PHE A 245 43.98 6.49 13.37
CA PHE A 245 43.54 5.25 12.67
C PHE A 245 42.46 5.57 11.61
N VAL A 246 42.78 5.50 10.30
CA VAL A 246 41.85 5.07 9.23
C VAL A 246 42.67 4.53 8.05
N GLY A 247 42.64 3.22 7.84
CA GLY A 247 43.08 2.56 6.60
C GLY A 247 41.95 2.57 5.58
N SER A 248 42.28 2.85 4.32
CA SER A 248 41.39 2.79 3.17
C SER A 248 41.72 1.55 2.35
N GLU A 249 40.75 0.68 2.11
CA GLU A 249 40.81 -0.37 1.09
C GLU A 249 39.69 -0.12 0.08
N GLU A 250 40.08 0.34 -1.12
CA GLU A 250 39.23 0.35 -2.31
C GLU A 250 39.35 -1.02 -2.98
N VAL A 251 38.26 -1.79 -3.01
CA VAL A 251 38.15 -3.02 -3.81
C VAL A 251 37.24 -2.76 -5.01
N SER A 252 37.80 -3.05 -6.18
CA SER A 252 37.26 -2.84 -7.54
C SER A 252 35.79 -3.21 -7.71
N SER A 253 35.02 -2.25 -8.20
CA SER A 253 33.56 -2.26 -8.36
C SER A 253 33.05 -3.04 -9.58
N ALA A 254 33.94 -3.49 -10.48
CA ALA A 254 33.56 -4.04 -11.78
C ALA A 254 33.02 -5.48 -11.75
N SER A 255 33.51 -6.34 -10.85
CA SER A 255 33.10 -7.77 -10.81
C SER A 255 31.78 -8.01 -10.07
N ARG A 256 31.33 -7.08 -9.20
CA ARG A 256 30.06 -7.20 -8.47
C ARG A 256 28.83 -6.99 -9.36
N GLN A 257 29.00 -6.35 -10.53
CA GLN A 257 27.90 -6.00 -11.42
C GLN A 257 27.41 -7.17 -12.29
N ALA A 258 28.27 -8.14 -12.62
CA ALA A 258 27.90 -9.25 -13.51
C ALA A 258 27.03 -10.31 -12.80
N VAL A 259 27.33 -10.64 -11.54
CA VAL A 259 26.58 -11.64 -10.75
C VAL A 259 25.19 -11.11 -10.36
N CYS A 260 25.08 -9.81 -10.05
CA CYS A 260 23.78 -9.18 -9.78
C CYS A 260 22.82 -9.25 -10.98
N HIS A 261 23.32 -9.21 -12.23
CA HIS A 261 22.47 -9.12 -13.41
C HIS A 261 21.72 -10.41 -13.73
N SER A 262 22.32 -11.59 -13.53
CA SER A 262 21.67 -12.89 -13.81
C SER A 262 20.62 -13.28 -12.76
N VAL A 263 20.91 -13.02 -11.48
CA VAL A 263 19.94 -13.25 -10.39
C VAL A 263 18.77 -12.27 -10.49
N TRP A 264 19.04 -11.02 -10.89
CA TRP A 264 17.97 -10.06 -11.20
C TRP A 264 17.13 -10.47 -12.39
N HIS A 265 17.71 -11.02 -13.46
CA HIS A 265 16.93 -11.41 -14.64
C HIS A 265 15.95 -12.55 -14.34
N GLY A 266 16.33 -13.52 -13.48
CA GLY A 266 15.43 -14.59 -13.04
C GLY A 266 14.29 -14.12 -12.12
N ILE A 267 14.59 -13.17 -11.22
CA ILE A 267 13.56 -12.56 -10.35
C ILE A 267 12.66 -11.63 -11.16
N LEU A 268 13.22 -10.86 -12.10
CA LEU A 268 12.48 -9.97 -12.97
C LEU A 268 11.62 -10.75 -13.97
N GLU A 269 12.08 -11.87 -14.53
CA GLU A 269 11.23 -12.76 -15.34
C GLU A 269 10.13 -13.41 -14.51
N ALA A 270 10.39 -13.81 -13.27
CA ALA A 270 9.33 -14.32 -12.39
C ALA A 270 8.28 -13.25 -12.05
N VAL A 271 8.70 -12.00 -11.82
CA VAL A 271 7.82 -10.85 -11.53
C VAL A 271 7.09 -10.35 -12.79
N VAL A 272 7.76 -10.32 -13.95
CA VAL A 272 7.20 -9.91 -15.24
C VAL A 272 6.27 -11.00 -15.80
N CYS A 273 6.57 -12.28 -15.61
CA CYS A 273 5.60 -13.36 -15.89
C CYS A 273 4.39 -13.27 -14.97
N PHE A 274 4.53 -12.81 -13.72
CA PHE A 274 3.37 -12.57 -12.85
C PHE A 274 2.56 -11.33 -13.29
N GLN A 275 3.23 -10.29 -13.78
CA GLN A 275 2.61 -9.04 -14.24
C GLN A 275 1.95 -9.17 -15.64
N ILE A 276 2.53 -9.96 -16.57
CA ILE A 276 2.04 -10.15 -17.95
C ILE A 276 1.05 -11.31 -18.05
N ALA A 277 1.09 -12.30 -17.14
CA ALA A 277 0.07 -13.36 -17.09
C ALA A 277 -1.24 -12.91 -16.42
N LEU A 278 -1.31 -11.66 -15.92
CA LEU A 278 -2.52 -11.06 -15.38
C LEU A 278 -3.08 -10.01 -16.35
N PHE A 279 -3.90 -10.49 -17.29
CA PHE A 279 -4.95 -9.75 -17.99
C PHE A 279 -4.57 -8.83 -19.17
N ARG A 280 -5.09 -9.18 -20.37
CA ARG A 280 -5.89 -8.21 -21.13
C ARG A 280 -7.12 -7.87 -20.29
N CYS A 281 -7.63 -6.64 -20.36
CA CYS A 281 -8.85 -6.17 -19.66
C CYS A 281 -10.10 -7.05 -19.88
N ASP A 282 -10.00 -8.08 -20.72
CA ASP A 282 -11.06 -8.94 -21.22
C ASP A 282 -11.00 -10.37 -20.62
N GLY A 283 -9.92 -10.77 -19.92
CA GLY A 283 -9.85 -12.04 -19.17
C GLY A 283 -9.61 -13.32 -19.98
N ILE A 284 -9.01 -13.23 -21.17
CA ILE A 284 -8.74 -14.37 -22.08
C ILE A 284 -7.24 -14.74 -22.08
N VAL A 285 -6.92 -16.02 -21.91
CA VAL A 285 -5.54 -16.58 -21.97
C VAL A 285 -5.07 -16.68 -23.43
N GLN A 286 -3.82 -16.32 -23.71
CA GLN A 286 -3.26 -16.39 -25.07
C GLN A 286 -2.83 -17.82 -25.47
N ASP A 287 -2.96 -18.13 -26.76
CA ASP A 287 -2.83 -19.49 -27.32
C ASP A 287 -1.45 -20.15 -27.09
N TYR A 288 -0.37 -19.38 -26.91
CA TYR A 288 0.97 -19.92 -26.68
C TYR A 288 1.15 -20.64 -25.33
N VAL A 289 0.21 -20.46 -24.39
CA VAL A 289 0.20 -21.13 -23.07
C VAL A 289 -0.39 -22.55 -23.15
N THR A 290 -0.91 -22.96 -24.32
CA THR A 290 -1.50 -24.28 -24.54
C THR A 290 -0.66 -25.06 -25.55
N PRO A 291 0.24 -25.94 -25.07
CA PRO A 291 -0.14 -27.35 -25.16
C PRO A 291 0.39 -28.24 -24.02
N GLY A 292 -0.50 -29.10 -23.50
CA GLY A 292 -0.09 -30.48 -23.23
C GLY A 292 0.11 -30.94 -21.79
N HIS A 293 -0.67 -30.47 -20.80
CA HIS A 293 -1.11 -31.29 -19.67
C HIS A 293 -2.04 -30.47 -18.77
N ASP A 294 -3.12 -31.08 -18.29
CA ASP A 294 -4.04 -30.52 -17.28
C ASP A 294 -3.26 -30.26 -15.98
N ARG A 295 -2.61 -29.09 -15.87
CA ARG A 295 -1.97 -28.63 -14.64
C ARG A 295 -3.05 -28.10 -13.71
N LYS A 296 -3.70 -29.01 -12.99
CA LYS A 296 -4.60 -28.70 -11.85
C LYS A 296 -3.92 -27.93 -10.71
N ASP A 297 -2.61 -27.73 -10.82
CA ASP A 297 -1.77 -27.06 -9.84
C ASP A 297 -1.66 -25.54 -10.06
N VAL A 298 -2.20 -25.02 -11.17
CA VAL A 298 -2.21 -23.59 -11.46
C VAL A 298 -3.53 -23.01 -10.97
N PHE A 299 -3.43 -21.96 -10.14
CA PHE A 299 -4.43 -21.35 -9.27
C PHE A 299 -5.72 -20.81 -9.94
N PHE A 300 -6.38 -21.51 -10.89
CA PHE A 300 -7.54 -20.96 -11.61
C PHE A 300 -8.70 -21.95 -11.72
N TYR A 301 -9.93 -21.43 -11.62
CA TYR A 301 -11.11 -22.15 -12.08
C TYR A 301 -11.42 -21.70 -13.51
N GLN A 302 -11.63 -22.66 -14.40
CA GLN A 302 -12.18 -22.41 -15.72
C GLN A 302 -13.69 -22.22 -15.58
N THR A 303 -14.21 -21.07 -16.00
CA THR A 303 -15.66 -20.89 -16.18
C THR A 303 -16.08 -21.45 -17.54
N ASP A 304 -17.37 -21.76 -17.69
CA ASP A 304 -17.96 -22.35 -18.92
C ASP A 304 -17.70 -21.49 -20.18
N ASP A 305 -17.37 -20.21 -19.99
CA ASP A 305 -17.15 -19.23 -21.05
C ASP A 305 -15.68 -19.08 -21.46
N LYS A 306 -14.80 -20.04 -21.12
CA LYS A 306 -13.33 -19.99 -21.34
C LYS A 306 -12.59 -18.87 -20.59
N HIS A 307 -13.18 -18.29 -19.55
CA HIS A 307 -12.51 -17.31 -18.70
C HIS A 307 -11.89 -18.03 -17.48
N TYR A 308 -10.72 -17.58 -17.05
CA TYR A 308 -10.01 -18.17 -15.91
C TYR A 308 -10.02 -17.18 -14.74
N ILE A 309 -10.53 -17.61 -13.58
CA ILE A 309 -10.55 -16.78 -12.36
C ILE A 309 -9.44 -17.24 -11.40
N PRO A 310 -8.45 -16.39 -11.06
CA PRO A 310 -7.44 -16.73 -10.08
C PRO A 310 -8.08 -17.01 -8.70
N ARG A 311 -7.65 -18.09 -8.04
CA ARG A 311 -8.14 -18.56 -6.74
C ARG A 311 -7.93 -17.52 -5.63
N ALA A 312 -6.93 -16.65 -5.78
CA ALA A 312 -6.69 -15.51 -4.89
C ALA A 312 -7.81 -14.45 -4.94
N LEU A 313 -8.58 -14.36 -6.03
CA LEU A 313 -9.75 -13.48 -6.14
C LEU A 313 -11.04 -14.10 -5.58
N LEU A 314 -11.05 -15.41 -5.30
CA LEU A 314 -12.24 -16.15 -4.84
C LEU A 314 -12.42 -16.20 -3.32
N ILE A 315 -11.52 -15.59 -2.53
CA ILE A 315 -11.61 -15.56 -1.06
C ILE A 315 -12.53 -14.44 -0.52
N ASP A 316 -13.19 -13.64 -1.37
CA ASP A 316 -14.06 -12.53 -0.92
C ASP A 316 -15.56 -12.77 -1.20
N ARG A 317 -16.04 -14.02 -1.02
CA ARG A 317 -17.47 -14.36 -1.11
C ARG A 317 -18.05 -15.07 0.11
N THR A 318 -17.50 -14.90 1.31
CA THR A 318 -18.30 -15.17 2.52
C THR A 318 -19.33 -14.06 2.69
N PRO A 319 -20.64 -14.36 2.61
CA PRO A 319 -21.65 -13.34 2.78
C PRO A 319 -21.71 -12.87 4.24
N CYS A 320 -21.71 -11.56 4.45
CA CYS A 320 -21.87 -10.92 5.76
C CYS A 320 -23.27 -11.09 6.41
N TRP A 321 -24.19 -11.87 5.81
CA TRP A 321 -25.51 -12.13 6.39
C TRP A 321 -25.53 -13.22 7.48
N ALA A 322 -24.46 -14.00 7.66
CA ALA A 322 -24.43 -15.12 8.61
C ALA A 322 -24.10 -14.75 10.08
N ARG A 323 -24.31 -13.50 10.51
CA ARG A 323 -24.04 -13.06 11.90
C ARG A 323 -25.29 -12.62 12.70
N LYS A 324 -26.47 -13.13 12.32
CA LYS A 324 -27.70 -13.10 13.12
C LYS A 324 -28.43 -14.45 13.04
N ALA A 325 -27.88 -15.46 13.69
CA ALA A 325 -28.60 -16.65 14.17
C ALA A 325 -27.62 -17.60 14.88
N VAL A 326 -27.27 -17.31 16.14
CA VAL A 326 -27.16 -18.26 17.27
C VAL A 326 -27.40 -17.44 18.54
#